data_AF-G5E300-F1
#
_entry.id   AF-G5E300-F1
#
_cell.length_a   1.000
_cell.length_b   1.000
_cell.length_c   1.000
_cell.angle_alpha   90.00
_cell.angle_beta   90.00
_cell.angle_gamma   90.00
#
_symmetry.space_group_name_H-M   'P 1'
#
loop_
_entity.id
_entity.type
_entity.pdbx_description
1 polymer ?
#
loop_
_entity_poly.entity_id
_entity_poly.type
_entity_poly.pdbx_seq_one_letter_code
_entity_poly.pdbx_strand_id
1 'polypeptide(L)'
;DEDVDHWLKFYEMNAPLICQSVFVSHDPGYDLRLEHTHCFSHHGEGGHYHYDTTPETVEYLGYFQLAEHLYRIDKPSVTHMVGR
;
A
#
# COMPACT_ATOMS: atom_id res chain seq x y z
N ASP A 1 -12.15 -11.28 2.25
CA ASP A 1 -11.89 -9.84 2.45
C ASP A 1 -12.86 -9.24 3.45
N GLU A 2 -14.17 -9.50 3.35
CA GLU A 2 -15.18 -9.00 4.31
C GLU A 2 -14.82 -9.17 5.80
N ASP A 3 -14.38 -10.36 6.23
CA ASP A 3 -13.95 -10.58 7.63
C ASP A 3 -12.71 -9.75 8.01
N VAL A 4 -11.78 -9.55 7.07
CA VAL A 4 -10.59 -8.71 7.25
C VAL A 4 -11.01 -7.26 7.37
N ASP A 5 -11.89 -6.78 6.49
CA ASP A 5 -12.39 -5.41 6.49
C ASP A 5 -13.19 -5.11 7.78
N HIS A 6 -14.01 -6.03 8.25
CA HIS A 6 -14.72 -5.87 9.53
C HIS A 6 -13.78 -5.79 10.74
N TRP A 7 -12.64 -6.47 10.68
CA TRP A 7 -11.63 -6.41 11.74
C TRP A 7 -10.83 -5.10 11.68
N LEU A 8 -10.46 -4.65 10.48
CA LEU A 8 -9.72 -3.43 10.24
C LEU A 8 -10.48 -2.18 10.73
N LYS A 9 -9.71 -1.11 10.92
CA LYS A 9 -10.23 0.22 11.24
C LYS A 9 -9.88 1.15 10.08
N PHE A 10 -10.91 1.66 9.42
CA PHE A 10 -10.79 2.60 8.32
C PHE A 10 -10.91 4.03 8.82
N TYR A 11 -10.13 4.92 8.22
CA TYR A 11 -10.04 6.32 8.61
C TYR A 11 -9.97 7.18 7.35
N GLU A 12 -10.60 8.33 7.40
CA GLU A 12 -10.34 9.42 6.47
C GLU A 12 -9.22 10.29 7.08
N MET A 13 -8.15 10.52 6.32
CA MET A 13 -6.96 11.23 6.77
C MET A 13 -6.70 12.45 5.87
N ASN A 14 -6.11 13.48 6.45
CA ASN A 14 -5.90 14.79 5.86
C ASN A 14 -4.48 14.94 5.29
N ALA A 15 -4.38 15.65 4.17
CA ALA A 15 -3.10 16.12 3.67
C ALA A 15 -2.45 17.14 4.64
N PRO A 16 -1.11 17.27 4.65
CA PRO A 16 -0.15 16.49 3.87
C PRO A 16 0.15 15.12 4.50
N LEU A 17 0.26 14.10 3.65
CA LEU A 17 0.76 12.77 4.01
C LEU A 17 2.07 12.51 3.27
N ILE A 18 3.05 11.95 3.97
CA ILE A 18 4.31 11.46 3.39
C ILE A 18 4.14 9.95 3.20
N CYS A 19 4.10 9.51 1.95
CA CYS A 19 3.79 8.13 1.59
C CYS A 19 5.01 7.37 1.06
N GLN A 20 5.08 6.09 1.40
CA GLN A 20 6.11 5.15 0.96
C GLN A 20 5.43 4.02 0.20
N SER A 21 5.58 4.03 -1.12
CA SER A 21 4.94 3.08 -2.03
C SER A 21 5.94 2.07 -2.54
N VAL A 22 5.55 0.80 -2.55
CA VAL A 22 6.20 -0.27 -3.31
C VAL A 22 5.16 -0.88 -4.24
N PHE A 23 5.49 -0.96 -5.52
CA PHE A 23 4.63 -1.60 -6.49
C PHE A 23 5.43 -2.29 -7.60
N VAL A 24 4.84 -3.35 -8.16
CA VAL A 24 5.43 -4.17 -9.23
C VAL A 24 4.36 -4.39 -10.29
N SER A 25 4.68 -4.16 -11.57
CA SER A 25 3.71 -4.25 -12.67
C SER A 25 3.17 -5.66 -12.91
N HIS A 26 3.93 -6.69 -12.53
CA HIS A 26 3.58 -8.10 -12.72
C HIS A 26 4.33 -8.98 -11.72
N ASP A 27 3.65 -9.98 -11.14
CA ASP A 27 4.28 -11.03 -10.34
C ASP A 27 4.73 -12.19 -11.23
N PRO A 28 6.05 -12.45 -11.37
CA PRO A 28 6.57 -13.56 -12.18
C PRO A 28 6.52 -14.93 -11.46
N GLY A 29 5.74 -15.08 -10.39
CA GLY A 29 5.51 -16.34 -9.67
C GLY A 29 6.04 -16.38 -8.23
N TYR A 30 6.41 -15.23 -7.66
CA TYR A 30 6.95 -15.10 -6.31
C TYR A 30 5.91 -14.86 -5.22
N ASP A 31 4.63 -14.84 -5.58
CA ASP A 31 3.54 -14.55 -4.65
C ASP A 31 3.72 -13.19 -3.97
N LEU A 32 3.76 -12.17 -4.83
CA LEU A 32 4.02 -10.78 -4.46
C LEU A 32 2.72 -10.06 -4.08
N ARG A 33 2.87 -9.06 -3.22
CA ARG A 33 1.89 -7.98 -3.08
C ARG A 33 2.22 -6.94 -4.16
N LEU A 34 1.32 -6.76 -5.13
CA LEU A 34 1.59 -5.94 -6.30
C LEU A 34 1.66 -4.45 -5.98
N GLU A 35 0.87 -4.00 -5.00
CA GLU A 35 0.78 -2.60 -4.59
C GLU A 35 0.67 -2.55 -3.08
N HIS A 36 1.54 -1.78 -2.43
CA HIS A 36 1.47 -1.57 -0.98
C HIS A 36 2.03 -0.19 -0.65
N THR A 37 1.16 0.71 -0.17
CA THR A 37 1.52 2.07 0.22
C THR A 37 1.12 2.33 1.66
N HIS A 38 2.08 2.74 2.49
CA HIS A 38 1.81 3.27 3.83
C HIS A 38 2.22 4.74 3.90
N CYS A 39 1.52 5.52 4.72
CA CYS A 39 1.80 6.94 4.92
C CYS A 39 1.99 7.29 6.39
N PHE A 40 2.68 8.41 6.63
CA PHE A 40 2.81 9.07 7.93
C PHE A 40 2.74 10.59 7.77
N SER A 41 2.56 11.31 8.88
CA SER A 41 2.51 12.78 8.87
C SER A 41 3.13 13.38 10.13
N HIS A 42 3.35 14.70 10.10
CA HIS A 42 3.74 15.46 11.29
C HIS A 42 2.54 15.86 12.16
N HIS A 43 1.31 15.58 11.72
CA HIS A 43 0.06 15.91 12.41
C HIS A 43 -0.60 14.68 13.07
N GLY A 44 0.10 13.55 13.10
CA GLY A 44 -0.29 12.36 13.88
C GLY A 44 -1.15 11.35 13.13
N GLU A 45 -1.31 11.52 11.81
CA GLU A 45 -2.04 10.59 10.95
C GLU A 45 -1.08 9.70 10.15
N GLY A 46 -1.48 8.46 9.92
CA GLY A 46 -0.68 7.50 9.18
C GLY A 46 -1.29 6.10 9.23
N GLY A 47 -0.94 5.28 8.24
CA GLY A 47 -1.55 3.96 8.07
C GLY A 47 -1.41 3.41 6.67
N HIS A 48 -2.23 2.40 6.36
CA HIS A 48 -2.33 1.82 5.02
C HIS A 48 -3.19 2.73 4.12
N TYR A 49 -2.65 3.11 2.96
CA TYR A 49 -3.37 3.93 1.98
C TYR A 49 -4.28 3.05 1.12
N HIS A 50 -5.54 3.48 0.96
CA HIS A 50 -6.52 2.83 0.07
C HIS A 50 -6.73 3.65 -1.21
N TYR A 51 -7.22 4.89 -1.06
CA TYR A 51 -7.47 5.86 -2.14
C TYR A 51 -7.76 7.23 -1.52
N ASP A 52 -7.72 8.31 -2.32
CA ASP A 52 -8.25 9.60 -1.88
C ASP A 52 -9.78 9.66 -1.90
N THR A 53 -10.34 10.50 -1.02
CA THR A 53 -11.79 10.74 -0.92
C THR A 53 -12.19 12.12 -1.49
N THR A 54 -11.23 12.88 -2.01
CA THR A 54 -11.42 14.26 -2.54
C THR A 54 -10.84 14.39 -3.96
N PRO A 55 -11.37 13.64 -4.96
CA PRO A 55 -10.75 13.50 -6.27
C PRO A 55 -10.63 14.82 -7.05
N GLU A 56 -11.51 15.79 -6.79
CA GLU A 56 -11.51 17.08 -7.49
C GLU A 56 -10.40 18.04 -7.04
N THR A 57 -9.78 17.77 -5.89
CA THR A 57 -8.79 18.67 -5.27
C THR A 57 -7.52 17.95 -4.83
N VAL A 58 -7.43 16.64 -5.01
CA VAL A 58 -6.27 15.86 -4.57
C VAL A 58 -5.03 16.22 -5.42
N GLU A 59 -3.88 16.35 -4.77
CA GLU A 59 -2.60 16.60 -5.43
C GLU A 59 -1.57 15.56 -4.98
N TYR A 60 -0.80 15.03 -5.95
CA TYR A 60 0.25 14.05 -5.71
C TYR A 60 1.58 14.53 -6.29
N LEU A 61 2.65 14.45 -5.49
CA LEU A 61 4.03 14.62 -5.93
C LEU A 61 4.83 13.38 -5.54
N GLY A 62 5.27 12.62 -6.55
CA GLY A 62 6.01 11.37 -6.36
C GLY A 62 7.42 11.44 -6.93
N TYR A 63 8.38 10.90 -6.18
CA TYR A 63 9.74 10.64 -6.64
C TYR A 63 10.00 9.14 -6.55
N PHE A 64 10.20 8.49 -7.70
CA PHE A 64 10.35 7.03 -7.78
C PHE A 64 11.64 6.64 -8.49
N GLN A 65 12.12 5.43 -8.21
CA GLN A 65 13.25 4.81 -8.89
C GLN A 65 12.91 3.35 -9.22
N LEU A 66 13.50 2.84 -10.29
CA LEU A 66 13.36 1.43 -10.67
C LEU A 66 14.28 0.54 -9.82
N ALA A 67 13.76 -0.59 -9.36
CA ALA A 67 14.56 -1.62 -8.71
C ALA A 67 15.20 -2.55 -9.76
N GLU A 68 16.50 -2.82 -9.64
CA GLU A 68 17.23 -3.76 -10.50
C GLU A 68 17.02 -5.23 -10.08
N HIS A 69 16.81 -5.45 -8.78
CA HIS A 69 16.68 -6.78 -8.20
C HIS A 69 15.47 -6.89 -7.28
N LEU A 70 14.88 -8.08 -7.25
CA LEU A 70 13.85 -8.48 -6.30
C LEU A 70 14.37 -9.65 -5.46
N TYR A 71 14.32 -9.52 -4.15
CA TYR A 71 14.67 -10.58 -3.21
C TYR A 71 13.40 -11.06 -2.51
N ARG A 72 13.00 -12.31 -2.81
CA ARG A 72 11.89 -12.95 -2.11
C ARG A 72 12.41 -13.72 -0.90
N ILE A 73 12.28 -13.11 0.27
CA ILE A 73 12.69 -13.70 1.55
C ILE A 73 11.46 -14.35 2.18
N ASP A 74 11.65 -15.55 2.76
CA ASP A 74 10.64 -16.30 3.52
C ASP A 74 9.24 -16.33 2.85
N LYS A 75 9.19 -16.85 1.62
CA LYS A 75 7.91 -17.01 0.91
C LYS A 75 7.03 -18.03 1.65
N PRO A 76 5.76 -17.69 1.96
CA PRO A 76 4.83 -18.63 2.58
C PRO A 76 4.73 -19.92 1.78
N SER A 77 4.83 -21.08 2.45
CA SER A 77 4.67 -22.40 1.82
C SER A 77 3.21 -22.73 1.50
N VAL A 78 2.28 -22.07 2.18
CA VAL A 78 0.83 -22.11 1.93
C VAL A 78 0.38 -20.67 1.75
N THR A 79 -0.33 -20.37 0.66
CA THR A 79 -0.75 -19.01 0.31
C THR A 79 -2.25 -18.92 0.03
N HIS A 80 -2.76 -17.70 0.03
CA HIS A 80 -4.13 -17.33 -0.31
C HIS A 80 -4.16 -15.90 -0.88
N MET A 81 -5.29 -15.54 -1.48
CA MET A 81 -5.50 -14.20 -2.05
C MET A 81 -6.22 -13.21 -1.11
N VAL A 82 -6.65 -13.67 0.07
CA VAL A 82 -7.38 -12.86 1.06
C VAL A 82 -6.50 -11.74 1.65
N GLY A 83 -7.07 -10.54 1.83
CA GLY A 83 -6.45 -9.42 2.56
C GLY A 83 -5.28 -8.75 1.83
N ARG A 84 -5.27 -8.86 0.50
CA ARG A 84 -4.32 -8.19 -0.38
C ARG A 84 -4.87 -6.88 -0.95
#